data_AF-A0AAW0LL69-F1
#
_entry.id   AF-A0AAW0LL69-F1
#
_cell.length_a   1.000
_cell.length_b   1.000
_cell.length_c   1.000
_cell.angle_alpha   90.00
_cell.angle_beta   90.00
_cell.angle_gamma   90.00
#
_symmetry.space_group_name_H-M   'P 1'
#
loop_
_entity.id
_entity.type
_entity.pdbx_description
1 polymer ?
#
loop_
_entity_poly.entity_id
_entity_poly.type
_entity_poly.pdbx_seq_one_letter_code
_entity_poly.pdbx_strand_id
1 'polypeptide(L)' 'MNLPHKVKHFAWKAARDILAFKEALRQRHIVVDGGCALCGNPTENILHILWFCDHAKENLARAILSGPMPRIWM' A
#
# COMPACT_ATOMS: atom_id res chain seq x y z
N MET A 1 -6.01 4.77 -20.52
CA MET A 1 -5.86 3.65 -19.55
C MET A 1 -7.18 3.38 -18.86
N ASN A 2 -7.72 2.17 -18.97
CA ASN A 2 -9.00 1.80 -18.37
C ASN A 2 -8.76 1.15 -17.00
N LEU A 3 -8.53 1.97 -15.98
CA LEU A 3 -8.28 1.51 -14.61
C LEU A 3 -9.60 1.47 -13.81
N PRO A 4 -9.88 0.42 -13.03
CA PRO A 4 -11.08 0.36 -12.21
C PRO A 4 -11.20 1.58 -11.29
N HIS A 5 -12.42 2.11 -11.11
CA HIS A 5 -12.67 3.30 -10.28
C HIS A 5 -12.14 3.15 -8.84
N LYS A 6 -12.19 1.93 -8.28
CA LYS A 6 -11.63 1.65 -6.96
C LYS A 6 -10.14 1.96 -6.88
N VAL A 7 -9.36 1.60 -7.90
CA VAL A 7 -7.91 1.83 -7.95
C VAL A 7 -7.61 3.33 -8.12
N LYS A 8 -8.34 4.03 -8.99
CA LYS A 8 -8.21 5.48 -9.16
C LYS A 8 -8.50 6.23 -7.86
N HIS A 9 -9.58 5.88 -7.19
CA HIS A 9 -9.97 6.50 -5.92
C HIS A 9 -8.97 6.19 -4.81
N PHE A 10 -8.43 4.97 -4.76
CA PHE A 10 -7.35 4.62 -3.85
C PHE A 10 -6.08 5.45 -4.11
N ALA A 11 -5.63 5.52 -5.35
CA ALA A 11 -4.46 6.31 -5.74
C ALA A 11 -4.62 7.80 -5.41
N TRP A 12 -5.82 8.36 -5.63
CA TRP A 12 -6.14 9.74 -5.26
C TRP A 12 -6.08 9.97 -3.75
N LYS A 13 -6.60 9.04 -2.93
CA LYS A 13 -6.49 9.12 -1.47
C LYS A 13 -5.04 8.99 -1.00
N ALA A 14 -4.27 8.13 -1.65
CA ALA A 14 -2.85 7.94 -1.37
C ALA A 14 -2.09 9.25 -1.65
N ALA A 15 -2.21 9.80 -2.86
CA ALA A 15 -1.50 11.02 -3.26
C ALA A 15 -1.84 12.28 -2.43
N ARG A 16 -2.91 12.25 -1.63
CA ARG A 16 -3.34 13.37 -0.77
C ARG A 16 -3.09 13.13 0.72
N ASP A 17 -2.35 12.07 1.06
CA ASP A 17 -2.11 11.67 2.46
C ASP A 17 -3.41 11.50 3.27
N ILE A 18 -4.47 11.07 2.57
CA ILE A 18 -5.78 10.79 3.16
C ILE A 18 -5.80 9.38 3.75
N LEU A 19 -4.95 8.49 3.25
CA LEU A 19 -4.78 7.16 3.84
C LEU A 19 -4.25 7.28 5.27
N ALA A 20 -4.83 6.48 6.17
CA ALA A 20 -4.44 6.44 7.56
C ALA A 20 -3.11 5.69 7.72
N PHE A 21 -2.00 6.36 7.43
CA PHE A 21 -0.66 5.90 7.78
C PHE A 21 -0.11 6.77 8.91
N LYS A 22 0.79 6.20 9.72
CA LYS A 22 1.23 6.83 10.97
C LYS A 22 1.88 8.20 10.77
N GLU A 23 2.61 8.41 9.68
CA GLU A 23 3.14 9.75 9.36
C GLU A 23 2.03 10.79 9.11
N ALA A 24 0.96 10.47 8.37
CA ALA A 24 -0.18 11.37 8.18
C ALA A 24 -0.94 11.65 9.48
N LEU A 25 -1.06 10.65 10.36
CA LEU A 25 -1.64 10.83 11.69
C LEU A 25 -0.76 11.75 12.57
N ARG A 26 0.57 11.58 12.50
CA ARG A 26 1.53 12.44 13.19
C ARG A 26 1.49 13.88 12.71
N GLN A 27 1.36 14.11 11.39
CA GLN A 27 1.15 15.46 10.82
C GLN A 27 -0.16 16.10 11.30
N ARG A 28 -1.18 15.30 11.61
CA ARG A 28 -2.43 15.74 12.24
C ARG A 28 -2.35 15.83 13.77
N HIS A 29 -1.15 15.75 14.35
CA HIS A 29 -0.90 15.84 15.79
C HIS A 29 -1.55 14.71 16.60
N ILE A 30 -1.85 13.56 15.96
CA ILE A 30 -2.36 12.37 16.64
C ILE A 30 -1.15 11.55 17.11
N VAL A 31 -1.12 11.22 18.41
CA VAL A 31 -0.06 10.39 19.00
C VAL A 31 -0.22 8.96 18.51
N VAL A 32 0.76 8.49 17.74
CA VAL A 32 0.84 7.13 17.23
C VAL A 32 2.28 6.63 17.35
N ASP A 33 2.47 5.36 17.72
CA ASP A 33 3.77 4.71 17.62
C ASP A 33 4.24 4.78 16.17
N GLY A 34 5.45 5.29 15.91
CA GLY A 34 5.90 5.61 14.55
C GLY A 34 6.12 4.41 13.63
N GLY A 35 6.25 3.20 14.20
CA GLY A 35 6.64 2.01 13.45
C GLY A 35 5.50 1.32 12.71
N CYS A 36 5.79 0.73 11.55
CA CYS A 36 4.86 -0.07 10.77
C CYS A 36 4.34 -1.27 11.58
N ALA A 37 3.02 -1.38 11.71
CA ALA A 37 2.41 -2.49 12.46
C ALA A 37 2.52 -3.84 11.74
N LEU A 38 2.79 -3.83 10.43
CA LEU A 38 2.82 -5.03 9.59
C LEU A 38 4.21 -5.68 9.53
N CYS A 39 5.28 -4.88 9.49
CA CYS A 39 6.65 -5.40 9.39
C CYS A 39 7.60 -4.92 10.49
N GLY A 40 7.14 -4.08 11.42
CA GLY A 40 7.95 -3.58 12.53
C GLY A 40 8.99 -2.51 12.17
N ASN A 41 9.02 -2.03 10.92
CA ASN A 41 9.93 -0.96 10.51
C ASN A 41 9.66 0.32 11.34
N PRO A 42 10.66 1.05 11.83
CA PRO A 42 10.46 2.25 12.66
C PRO A 42 9.73 3.41 11.96
N THR A 43 9.65 3.39 10.62
CA THR A 43 9.01 4.45 9.83
C THR A 43 7.88 3.87 8.98
N GLU A 44 6.66 4.33 9.21
CA GLU A 44 5.51 4.02 8.36
C GLU A 44 5.05 5.26 7.59
N ASN A 45 5.34 5.27 6.28
CA ASN A 45 4.89 6.27 5.33
C ASN A 45 4.20 5.64 4.11
N ILE A 46 3.66 6.47 3.23
CA ILE A 46 2.92 6.01 2.04
C ILE A 46 3.74 5.09 1.14
N LEU A 47 5.01 5.43 0.86
CA LEU A 47 5.89 4.61 0.03
C LEU A 47 6.21 3.28 0.72
N HIS A 48 6.37 3.31 2.04
CA HIS A 48 6.57 2.12 2.84
C HIS A 48 5.38 1.19 2.73
N ILE A 49 4.17 1.62 3.08
CA ILE A 49 2.99 0.75 3.07
C ILE A 49 2.71 0.17 1.68
N LEU A 50 2.97 0.94 0.63
CA LEU A 50 2.57 0.55 -0.71
C LEU A 50 3.66 -0.21 -1.50
N TRP A 51 4.95 0.09 -1.29
CA TRP A 51 6.06 -0.50 -2.07
C TRP A 51 7.17 -1.12 -1.21
N PHE A 52 7.57 -0.50 -0.10
CA PHE A 52 8.78 -0.92 0.63
C PHE A 52 8.53 -1.84 1.83
N CYS A 53 7.29 -1.97 2.29
CA CYS A 53 6.92 -2.86 3.37
C CYS A 53 7.07 -4.32 2.91
N ASP A 54 7.71 -5.15 3.72
CA ASP A 54 7.92 -6.56 3.37
C ASP A 54 6.60 -7.31 3.20
N HIS A 55 5.59 -6.95 3.98
CA HIS A 55 4.24 -7.47 3.83
C HIS A 55 3.59 -7.04 2.50
N ALA A 56 3.84 -5.80 2.05
CA ALA A 56 3.37 -5.33 0.75
C ALA A 56 4.07 -6.07 -0.41
N LYS A 57 5.38 -6.27 -0.31
CA LYS A 57 6.16 -7.05 -1.29
C LYS A 57 5.67 -8.48 -1.37
N GLU A 58 5.44 -9.14 -0.23
CA GLU A 58 4.95 -10.52 -0.19
C GLU A 58 3.55 -10.62 -0.83
N ASN A 59 2.63 -9.74 -0.46
CA ASN A 59 1.28 -9.73 -1.01
C ASN A 59 1.29 -9.43 -2.52
N LEU A 60 2.15 -8.52 -2.98
CA LEU A 60 2.32 -8.22 -4.41
C LEU A 60 2.89 -9.43 -5.17
N ALA A 61 3.93 -10.07 -4.63
CA ALA A 61 4.51 -11.27 -5.20
C ALA A 61 3.46 -12.38 -5.32
N ARG A 62 2.65 -12.59 -4.27
CA ARG A 62 1.53 -13.53 -4.29
C ARG A 62 0.50 -13.18 -5.34
N ALA A 63 0.08 -11.92 -5.44
CA ALA A 63 -0.90 -11.49 -6.43
C ALA A 63 -0.44 -11.71 -7.88
N ILE A 64 0.86 -11.53 -8.15
CA ILE A 64 1.48 -11.80 -9.46
C ILE A 64 1.50 -13.31 -9.73
N LEU A 65 1.85 -14.13 -8.74
CA LEU A 65 1.92 -15.59 -8.87
C LEU A 65 0.53 -16.25 -8.93
N SER A 66 -0.49 -15.66 -8.31
CA SER A 66 -1.89 -16.13 -8.34
C SER A 66 -2.72 -15.52 -9.46
N GLY A 67 -2.14 -14.67 -10.31
CA GLY A 67 -2.82 -14.14 -11.48
C GLY A 67 -3.21 -15.27 -12.44
N PRO A 68 -4.38 -15.23 -13.09
CA PRO A 68 -4.74 -16.25 -14.05
C PRO A 68 -3.68 -16.27 -15.16
N MET A 69 -3.06 -17.44 -15.37
CA MET A 69 -2.22 -17.70 -16.52
C MET A 69 -2.97 -17.25 -17.78
N PRO A 70 -2.39 -16.41 -18.66
CA PRO A 70 -3.08 -15.96 -19.86
C PRO A 70 -3.52 -17.17 -20.69
N ARG A 71 -4.82 -17.24 -21.06
CA ARG A 71 -5.45 -18.29 -21.89
C ARG A 71 -4.95 -18.34 -23.35
N ILE A 72 -3.69 -17.96 -23.60
CA ILE A 72 -3.09 -17.93 -24.94
C ILE A 72 -2.08 -19.09 -25.13
N TRP A 73 -1.85 -19.90 -24.10
CA TRP A 73 -1.03 -21.12 -24.17
C TRP A 73 -1.88 -22.40 -24.01
N MET A 74 -2.99 -22.50 -24.75
CA MET A 74 -3.75 -23.73 -25.01
C MET A 74 -3.99 -23.87 -26.52
#